data_AF-A0ABD3FRF6-F1
#
_entry.id   AF-A0ABD3FRF6-F1
#
_cell.length_a   1.000
_cell.length_b   1.000
_cell.length_c   1.000
_cell.angle_alpha   90.00
_cell.angle_beta   90.00
_cell.angle_gamma   90.00
#
_symmetry.space_group_name_H-M   'P 1'
#
loop_
_entity.id
_entity.type
_entity.pdbx_description
1 polymer ?
#
loop_
_entity_poly.entity_id
_entity_poly.type
_entity_poly.pdbx_seq_one_letter_code
_entity_poly.pdbx_strand_id
1 'polypeptide(L)'
;MTWYQQTATAMGGMSAKTIADIERQSCMFHDQCLGGVKDFSDEFKTRWGVKESRCKAIVEGAKCGAEPIYSQWREDNGGSLRLPNPR
;
A
#
# COMPACT_ATOMS: atom_id res chain seq x y z
N MET A 1 -19.88 0.69 6.20
CA MET A 1 -18.57 1.14 6.71
C MET A 1 -17.56 0.88 5.60
N THR A 2 -16.68 1.83 5.28
CA THR A 2 -15.69 1.64 4.21
C THR A 2 -14.58 0.69 4.65
N TRP A 3 -13.84 0.07 3.72
CA TRP A 3 -12.63 -0.70 4.03
C TRP A 3 -11.70 0.10 4.96
N TYR A 4 -11.45 1.37 4.63
CA TYR A 4 -10.60 2.26 5.42
C TYR A 4 -11.04 2.32 6.89
N GLN A 5 -12.34 2.51 7.15
CA GLN A 5 -12.88 2.59 8.51
C GLN A 5 -12.85 1.24 9.23
N GLN A 6 -13.13 0.15 8.52
CA GLN A 6 -13.09 -1.21 9.07
C GLN A 6 -11.67 -1.59 9.48
N THR A 7 -10.71 -1.44 8.58
CA THR A 7 -9.29 -1.75 8.82
C THR A 7 -8.71 -0.86 9.91
N ALA A 8 -9.02 0.45 9.90
CA ALA A 8 -8.58 1.33 10.97
C ALA A 8 -9.11 0.88 12.34
N THR A 9 -10.39 0.47 12.40
CA THR A 9 -11.00 -0.02 13.64
C THR A 9 -10.35 -1.33 14.10
N ALA A 10 -10.11 -2.27 13.18
CA ALA A 10 -9.45 -3.55 13.48
C ALA A 10 -8.01 -3.36 14.01
N MET A 11 -7.32 -2.32 13.56
CA MET A 11 -5.97 -1.95 14.01
C MET A 11 -5.96 -1.06 15.27
N GLY A 12 -7.09 -0.84 15.94
CA GLY A 12 -7.17 -0.08 17.19
C GLY A 12 -7.44 1.42 17.02
N GLY A 13 -7.97 1.85 15.87
CA GLY A 13 -8.38 3.23 15.58
C GLY A 13 -7.35 4.04 14.80
N MET A 14 -7.64 5.34 14.62
CA MET A 14 -6.91 6.26 13.75
C MET A 14 -5.62 6.80 14.40
N SER A 15 -4.60 5.95 14.54
CA SER A 15 -3.27 6.36 14.97
C SER A 15 -2.35 6.65 13.77
N ALA A 16 -1.24 7.37 13.98
CA ALA A 16 -0.21 7.55 12.94
C ALA A 16 0.33 6.21 12.41
N LYS A 17 0.46 5.20 13.30
CA LYS A 17 0.87 3.84 12.91
C LYS A 17 -0.18 3.18 12.03
N THR A 18 -1.46 3.30 12.38
CA THR A 18 -2.59 2.79 11.60
C THR A 18 -2.62 3.41 10.22
N ILE A 19 -2.46 4.74 10.12
CA ILE A 19 -2.46 5.45 8.84
C ILE A 19 -1.30 4.99 7.96
N ALA A 20 -0.10 4.84 8.54
CA ALA A 20 1.05 4.31 7.82
C ALA A 20 0.81 2.86 7.33
N ASP A 21 0.19 2.00 8.15
CA ASP A 21 -0.13 0.64 7.73
C ASP A 21 -1.16 0.61 6.59
N ILE A 22 -2.23 1.42 6.69
CA ILE A 22 -3.21 1.58 5.61
C ILE A 22 -2.54 2.05 4.30
N GLU A 23 -1.60 2.99 4.37
CA GLU A 23 -0.79 3.40 3.21
C GLU A 23 -0.05 2.19 2.60
N ARG A 24 0.60 1.38 3.44
CA ARG A 24 1.29 0.16 2.99
C ARG A 24 0.35 -0.81 2.30
N GLN A 25 -0.83 -1.05 2.89
CA GLN A 25 -1.85 -1.93 2.33
C GLN A 25 -2.33 -1.44 0.96
N SER A 26 -2.59 -0.13 0.81
CA SER A 26 -2.98 0.46 -0.46
C SER A 26 -1.88 0.34 -1.52
N CYS A 27 -0.62 0.60 -1.18
CA CYS A 27 0.49 0.45 -2.13
C CYS A 27 0.70 -1.01 -2.56
N MET A 28 0.58 -1.97 -1.63
CA MET A 28 0.66 -3.40 -1.96
C MET A 28 -0.51 -3.86 -2.83
N PHE A 29 -1.72 -3.34 -2.60
CA PHE A 29 -2.86 -3.59 -3.47
C PHE A 29 -2.60 -3.07 -4.89
N HIS A 30 -2.05 -1.85 -5.03
CA HIS A 30 -1.65 -1.33 -6.34
C HIS A 30 -0.63 -2.22 -7.04
N ASP A 31 0.41 -2.65 -6.31
CA ASP A 31 1.47 -3.51 -6.86
C ASP A 31 0.91 -4.84 -7.37
N GLN A 32 0.11 -5.51 -6.54
CA GLN A 32 -0.29 -6.90 -6.80
C GLN A 32 -1.56 -7.04 -7.61
N CYS A 33 -2.41 -6.00 -7.65
CA CYS A 33 -3.77 -6.12 -8.15
C CYS A 33 -4.08 -5.14 -9.28
N LEU A 34 -3.36 -4.03 -9.38
CA LEU A 34 -3.61 -2.98 -10.38
C LEU A 34 -2.47 -2.83 -11.41
N GLY A 35 -1.61 -3.86 -11.53
CA GLY A 35 -0.57 -3.91 -12.55
C GLY A 35 0.76 -3.27 -12.16
N GLY A 36 1.05 -3.17 -10.86
CA GLY A 36 2.35 -2.69 -10.36
C GLY A 36 2.33 -1.24 -9.89
N VAL A 37 3.24 -0.91 -8.98
CA VAL A 37 3.53 0.48 -8.62
C VAL A 37 4.50 1.11 -9.63
N LYS A 38 4.18 2.32 -10.07
CA LYS A 38 5.05 3.09 -10.97
C LYS A 38 5.98 3.99 -10.17
N ASP A 39 7.19 4.11 -10.68
CA ASP A 39 8.16 5.08 -10.18
C ASP A 39 7.98 6.44 -10.86
N PHE A 40 8.63 7.46 -10.32
CA PHE A 40 8.78 8.76 -10.98
C PHE A 40 9.73 8.67 -12.18
N SER A 41 9.57 9.56 -13.16
CA SER A 41 10.53 9.70 -14.25
C SER A 41 11.87 10.23 -13.74
N ASP A 42 12.96 9.94 -14.45
CA ASP A 42 14.30 10.42 -14.08
C ASP A 42 14.38 11.95 -14.09
N GLU A 43 13.67 12.61 -15.02
CA GLU A 43 13.54 14.07 -15.05
C GLU A 43 12.90 14.59 -13.75
N PHE A 44 11.81 13.97 -13.30
CA PHE A 44 11.12 14.36 -12.08
C PHE A 44 12.02 14.15 -10.85
N LYS A 45 12.68 13.00 -10.78
CA LYS A 45 13.64 12.68 -9.70
C LYS A 45 14.77 13.69 -9.63
N THR A 46 15.36 14.03 -10.77
CA THR A 46 16.43 15.02 -10.88
C THR A 46 15.94 16.41 -10.47
N ARG A 47 14.77 16.81 -10.96
CA ARG A 47 14.21 18.14 -10.69
C ARG A 47 13.86 18.35 -9.22
N TRP A 48 13.36 17.33 -8.54
CA TRP A 48 12.85 17.44 -7.17
C TRP A 48 13.76 16.80 -6.12
N GLY A 49 14.88 16.20 -6.53
CA GLY A 49 15.84 15.54 -5.62
C GLY A 49 15.25 14.32 -4.90
N VAL A 50 14.24 13.66 -5.47
CA VAL A 50 13.60 12.48 -4.90
C VAL A 50 14.19 11.20 -5.51
N LYS A 51 14.36 10.15 -4.70
CA LYS A 51 14.95 8.88 -5.17
C LYS A 51 13.96 8.00 -5.92
N GLU A 52 12.73 7.91 -5.41
CA GLU A 52 11.68 7.04 -5.93
C GLU A 52 10.29 7.46 -5.43
N SER A 53 9.25 6.86 -6.00
CA SER A 53 7.88 7.04 -5.52
C SER A 53 7.67 6.36 -4.16
N ARG A 54 6.85 7.00 -3.32
CA ARG A 54 6.53 6.52 -1.97
C ARG A 54 6.00 5.09 -1.95
N CYS A 55 5.06 4.77 -2.84
CA CYS A 55 4.55 3.40 -2.94
C CYS A 55 5.58 2.39 -3.45
N LYS A 56 6.55 2.80 -4.28
CA LYS A 56 7.65 1.94 -4.68
C LYS A 56 8.54 1.57 -3.49
N ALA A 57 8.99 2.57 -2.72
CA ALA A 57 9.78 2.36 -1.51
C ALA A 57 9.08 1.42 -0.51
N ILE A 58 7.78 1.63 -0.29
CA ILE A 58 6.94 0.80 0.58
C ILE A 58 6.86 -0.64 0.10
N VAL A 59 6.62 -0.86 -1.19
CA VAL A 59 6.48 -2.21 -1.77
C VAL A 59 7.80 -2.96 -1.68
N GLU A 60 8.92 -2.30 -1.99
CA GLU A 60 10.25 -2.89 -1.85
C GLU A 60 10.57 -3.21 -0.38
N GLY A 61 10.28 -2.27 0.54
CA GLY A 61 10.42 -2.48 1.98
C GLY A 61 9.57 -3.64 2.51
N ALA A 62 8.34 -3.79 2.03
CA ALA A 62 7.45 -4.89 2.42
C ALA A 62 7.94 -6.24 1.87
N LYS A 63 8.40 -6.29 0.60
CA LYS A 63 8.99 -7.49 -0.02
C LYS A 63 10.26 -7.95 0.70
N CYS A 64 11.07 -7.01 1.19
CA CYS A 64 12.27 -7.30 1.99
C CYS A 64 11.99 -7.54 3.49
N GLY A 65 10.72 -7.44 3.94
CA GLY A 65 10.33 -7.62 5.34
C GLY A 65 10.70 -6.46 6.27
N ALA A 66 11.21 -5.35 5.74
CA ALA A 66 11.55 -4.14 6.51
C ALA A 66 10.31 -3.33 6.93
N GLU A 67 9.24 -3.40 6.14
CA GLU A 67 7.97 -2.70 6.40
C GLU A 67 6.87 -3.73 6.65
N PRO A 68 6.61 -4.11 7.92
CA PRO A 68 5.53 -5.05 8.24
C PRO A 68 4.17 -4.42 7.92
N ILE A 69 3.25 -5.29 7.49
CA ILE A 69 1.88 -4.92 7.12
C ILE A 69 0.93 -5.78 7.97
N TYR A 70 -0.17 -5.19 8.41
CA TYR A 70 -1.24 -5.89 9.11
C TYR A 70 -1.63 -7.18 8.37
N SER A 71 -1.53 -8.34 9.03
CA SER A 71 -1.58 -9.63 8.35
C SER A 71 -2.90 -9.92 7.63
N GLN A 72 -4.03 -9.44 8.14
CA GLN A 72 -5.36 -9.67 7.56
C GLN A 72 -5.72 -8.68 6.45
N TRP A 73 -4.79 -7.80 6.05
CA TRP A 73 -5.05 -6.75 5.07
C TRP A 73 -5.62 -7.26 3.74
N ARG A 74 -5.25 -8.49 3.35
CA ARG A 74 -5.72 -9.11 2.10
C ARG A 74 -7.16 -9.56 2.19
N GLU A 75 -7.59 -10.11 3.32
CA GLU A 75 -8.98 -10.50 3.52
C GLU A 75 -9.86 -9.24 3.58
N ASP A 76 -9.40 -8.24 4.32
CA ASP A 76 -10.12 -6.97 4.49
C ASP A 76 -10.20 -6.17 3.18
N ASN A 77 -9.11 -6.12 2.39
CA ASN A 77 -9.12 -5.51 1.05
C ASN A 77 -9.85 -6.38 0.02
N GLY A 78 -9.65 -7.70 0.03
CA GLY A 78 -10.14 -8.61 -1.00
C GLY A 78 -11.67 -8.75 -1.02
N GLY A 79 -12.33 -8.54 0.12
CA GLY A 79 -13.80 -8.46 0.19
C GLY A 79 -14.37 -7.14 -0.35
N SER A 80 -13.59 -6.05 -0.32
CA SER A 80 -14.06 -4.68 -0.60
C SER A 80 -13.59 -4.11 -1.94
N LEU A 81 -12.38 -4.49 -2.38
CA LEU A 81 -11.74 -4.07 -3.62
C LEU A 81 -11.62 -5.31 -4.51
N ARG A 82 -12.68 -5.59 -5.27
CA ARG A 82 -12.73 -6.75 -6.18
C ARG A 82 -11.46 -6.79 -7.04
N LEU A 83 -10.64 -7.82 -6.84
CA LEU A 83 -9.59 -8.20 -7.77
C LEU A 83 -10.26 -8.52 -9.11
N PRO A 84 -9.88 -7.90 -10.23
CA PRO A 84 -10.19 -8.49 -11.52
C PRO A 84 -9.51 -9.86 -11.54
N ASN A 85 -10.31 -10.90 -11.82
CA ASN A 85 -9.86 -12.29 -11.90
C ASN A 85 -8.53 -12.37 -12.69
N PRO A 86 -7.52 -13.11 -12.22
CA PRO A 86 -6.36 -13.41 -13.06
C PRO A 86 -6.87 -14.17 -14.29
N ARG A 87 -6.59 -13.64 -15.48
CA ARG A 87 -6.76 -14.39 -16.74
C ARG A 87 -5.57 -15.32 -16.93
#